data_AF-U9UUT5-F1
#
_entry.id   AF-U9UUT5-F1
#
_cell.length_a   1.000
_cell.length_b   1.000
_cell.length_c   1.000
_cell.angle_alpha   90.00
_cell.angle_beta   90.00
_cell.angle_gamma   90.00
#
_symmetry.space_group_name_H-M   'P 1'
#
loop_
_entity.id
_entity.type
_entity.pdbx_description
1 polymer ?
#
loop_
_entity_poly.entity_id
_entity_poly.type
_entity_poly.pdbx_seq_one_letter_code
_entity_poly.pdbx_strand_id
1 'polypeptide(L)'
;MMKDIFEIDCKQLQSELLSNKSPLATWNISLKDLQVKHCLLARVLALLYDNMLTIKSSGVKVNQIQGGLLPIVEIYTHKEIFLNGISKGLKGKNVYFVSQLMSSDGIRLQRYKDLKYRTKINTQGRISRWFKFIKTKLIEDPLKSKKVKTDYQLGYNIYSVNTKIDNLKIKNWITTFHNQIGKPIIGRVLNKPKEDKIRIEHWIQDLENDQISPSVQLPILKKCGGCEVKTNQIRNKRSNTKVRCIADISIENCVKVNANSIQNDHYIADMAIYEALAQAECKYYGKTSMNERIIEKKLI
;
A
#
# COMPACT_ATOMS: atom_id res chain seq x y z
N MET A 1 38.16 8.50 -12.54
CA MET A 1 38.53 7.67 -11.37
C MET A 1 38.15 8.31 -10.04
N MET A 2 38.78 9.42 -9.58
CA MET A 2 38.41 10.03 -8.28
C MET A 2 36.96 10.51 -8.20
N LYS A 3 36.43 11.12 -9.28
CA LYS A 3 35.01 11.52 -9.36
C LYS A 3 34.07 10.32 -9.22
N ASP A 4 34.42 9.20 -9.85
CA ASP A 4 33.59 8.00 -9.86
C ASP A 4 33.56 7.33 -8.48
N ILE A 5 34.72 7.26 -7.81
CA ILE A 5 34.84 6.78 -6.42
C ILE A 5 33.97 7.64 -5.49
N PHE A 6 34.06 8.96 -5.62
CA PHE A 6 33.25 9.88 -4.82
C PHE A 6 31.74 9.73 -5.06
N GLU A 7 31.31 9.54 -6.32
CA GLU A 7 29.90 9.28 -6.64
C GLU A 7 29.41 7.94 -6.06
N ILE A 8 30.27 6.91 -6.03
CA ILE A 8 29.98 5.62 -5.41
C ILE A 8 29.82 5.78 -3.90
N ASP A 9 30.74 6.48 -3.24
CA ASP A 9 30.68 6.74 -1.79
C ASP A 9 29.40 7.51 -1.41
N CYS A 10 29.02 8.50 -2.22
CA CYS A 10 27.77 9.24 -2.02
C CYS A 10 26.54 8.33 -2.10
N LYS A 11 26.48 7.42 -3.07
CA LYS A 11 25.36 6.47 -3.22
C LYS A 11 25.34 5.45 -2.08
N GLN A 12 26.50 4.97 -1.66
CA GLN A 12 26.61 4.05 -0.53
C GLN A 12 26.11 4.72 0.75
N LEU A 13 26.59 5.94 1.03
CA LEU A 13 26.18 6.72 2.20
C LEU A 13 24.67 7.02 2.16
N GLN A 14 24.13 7.42 1.00
CA GLN A 14 22.70 7.62 0.81
C GLN A 14 21.88 6.39 1.21
N SER A 15 22.30 5.20 0.75
CA SER A 15 21.65 3.94 1.08
C SER A 15 21.79 3.57 2.56
N GLU A 16 22.95 3.83 3.18
CA GLU A 16 23.15 3.65 4.62
C GLU A 16 22.23 4.53 5.46
N LEU A 17 22.04 5.79 5.05
CA LEU A 17 21.18 6.75 5.72
C LEU A 17 19.68 6.53 5.45
N LEU A 18 19.32 5.60 4.55
CA LEU A 18 17.95 5.43 4.06
C LEU A 18 17.36 6.71 3.45
N SER A 19 18.22 7.61 2.98
CA SER A 19 17.80 8.89 2.41
C SER A 19 17.36 8.71 0.96
N ASN A 20 16.21 9.30 0.61
CA ASN A 20 15.79 9.38 -0.79
C ASN A 20 16.54 10.47 -1.57
N LYS A 21 17.22 11.41 -0.90
CA LYS A 21 18.01 12.50 -1.50
C LYS A 21 19.50 12.27 -1.29
N SER A 22 20.31 12.82 -2.20
CA SER A 22 21.77 12.78 -2.07
C SER A 22 22.23 13.47 -0.77
N PRO A 23 23.19 12.88 -0.03
CA PRO A 23 23.81 13.50 1.13
C PRO A 23 24.44 14.87 0.86
N LEU A 24 24.84 15.14 -0.39
CA LEU A 24 25.42 16.43 -0.80
C LEU A 24 24.35 17.50 -1.02
N ALA A 25 23.14 17.10 -1.37
CA ALA A 25 22.04 18.03 -1.60
C ALA A 25 21.34 18.41 -0.29
N THR A 26 21.23 17.45 0.63
CA THR A 26 20.57 17.63 1.91
C THR A 26 21.33 16.86 2.98
N TRP A 27 21.87 17.59 3.96
CA TRP A 27 22.47 17.03 5.18
C TRP A 27 21.93 17.76 6.39
N ASN A 28 21.49 17.01 7.40
CA ASN A 28 20.87 17.53 8.62
C ASN A 28 21.26 16.74 9.88
N ILE A 29 22.40 16.05 9.84
CA ILE A 29 22.85 15.18 10.93
C ILE A 29 24.09 15.80 11.57
N SER A 30 23.95 16.20 12.84
CA SER A 30 25.08 16.69 13.64
C SER A 30 26.09 15.57 13.91
N LEU A 31 27.36 15.93 14.11
CA LEU A 31 28.41 14.96 14.41
C LEU A 31 28.10 14.15 15.67
N LYS A 32 27.46 14.78 16.66
CA LYS A 32 27.05 14.12 17.92
C LYS A 32 26.00 13.01 17.72
N ASP A 33 25.19 13.11 16.66
CA ASP A 33 24.09 12.20 16.35
C ASP A 33 24.46 11.20 15.24
N LEU A 34 25.66 11.34 14.65
CA LEU A 34 26.15 10.50 13.58
C LEU A 34 26.49 9.09 14.10
N GLN A 35 25.75 8.10 13.60
CA GLN A 35 25.91 6.68 13.96
C GLN A 35 26.70 5.88 12.91
N VAL A 36 26.98 6.48 11.74
CA VAL A 36 27.77 5.85 10.67
C VAL A 36 29.25 5.94 11.03
N LYS A 37 29.80 4.87 11.62
CA LYS A 37 31.13 4.88 12.27
C LYS A 37 32.32 4.98 11.32
N HIS A 38 32.19 4.55 10.06
CA HIS A 38 33.34 4.34 9.16
C HIS A 38 33.22 5.05 7.81
N CYS A 39 32.47 6.15 7.72
CA CYS A 39 32.35 6.93 6.48
C CYS A 39 32.99 8.31 6.66
N LEU A 40 34.14 8.54 6.02
CA LEU A 40 34.83 9.83 6.06
C LEU A 40 33.93 10.95 5.52
N LEU A 41 33.26 10.69 4.39
CA LEU A 41 32.32 11.63 3.78
C LEU A 41 31.22 12.07 4.76
N ALA A 42 30.64 11.13 5.52
CA ALA A 42 29.62 11.44 6.52
C ALA A 42 30.14 12.33 7.65
N ARG A 43 31.37 12.09 8.11
CA ARG A 43 32.00 12.91 9.17
C ARG A 43 32.29 14.33 8.67
N VAL A 44 32.78 14.47 7.44
CA VAL A 44 33.00 15.78 6.81
C VAL A 44 31.69 16.53 6.68
N LEU A 45 30.64 15.90 6.16
CA LEU A 45 29.31 16.53 6.01
C LEU A 45 28.72 16.95 7.36
N ALA A 46 28.88 16.12 8.40
CA ALA A 46 28.43 16.45 9.76
C ALA A 46 29.21 17.65 10.36
N LEU A 47 30.53 17.69 10.18
CA LEU A 47 31.35 18.84 10.61
C LEU A 47 30.95 20.12 9.90
N LEU A 48 30.71 20.07 8.59
CA LEU A 48 30.24 21.24 7.83
C LEU A 48 28.90 21.72 8.36
N TYR A 49 27.96 20.80 8.60
CA TYR A 49 26.65 21.12 9.15
C TYR A 49 26.71 21.76 10.53
N ASP A 50 27.51 21.21 11.45
CA ASP A 50 27.69 21.76 12.80
C ASP A 50 28.30 23.17 12.78
N ASN A 51 29.02 23.54 11.71
CA ASN A 51 29.61 24.85 11.49
C ASN A 51 28.81 25.74 10.51
N MET A 52 27.57 25.37 10.17
CA MET A 52 26.70 26.13 9.25
C MET A 52 27.29 26.32 7.84
N LEU A 53 28.13 25.39 7.39
CA LEU A 53 28.73 25.37 6.06
C LEU A 53 27.95 24.46 5.12
N THR A 54 27.86 24.85 3.85
CA THR A 54 27.18 24.08 2.81
C THR A 54 28.09 23.82 1.61
N ILE A 55 27.95 22.65 0.98
CA ILE A 55 28.66 22.31 -0.25
C ILE A 55 27.80 22.71 -1.44
N LYS A 56 28.29 23.63 -2.28
CA LYS A 56 27.70 23.88 -3.60
C LYS A 56 28.29 22.87 -4.59
N SER A 57 27.53 21.85 -4.95
CA SER A 57 27.94 20.91 -6.00
C SER A 57 27.55 21.46 -7.38
N SER A 58 28.54 21.88 -8.17
CA SER A 58 28.36 22.13 -9.60
C SER A 58 28.64 20.85 -10.38
N GLY A 59 27.68 20.39 -11.19
CA GLY A 59 27.90 19.26 -12.12
C GLY A 59 27.92 17.85 -11.52
N VAL A 60 27.48 17.65 -10.26
CA VAL A 60 27.26 16.32 -9.67
C VAL A 60 25.82 15.88 -9.92
N LYS A 61 25.63 14.68 -10.50
CA LYS A 61 24.29 14.11 -10.65
C LYS A 61 23.72 13.82 -9.26
N VAL A 62 22.70 14.58 -8.87
CA VAL A 62 21.98 14.34 -7.61
C VAL A 62 21.17 13.05 -7.75
N ASN A 63 21.56 12.02 -7.02
CA ASN A 63 20.81 10.77 -6.98
C ASN A 63 19.56 10.95 -6.12
N GLN A 64 18.39 10.90 -6.74
CA GLN A 64 17.10 10.93 -6.06
C GLN A 64 16.41 9.59 -6.26
N ILE A 65 16.20 8.86 -5.16
CA ILE A 65 15.42 7.63 -5.19
C ILE A 65 13.97 8.02 -5.45
N GLN A 66 13.38 7.47 -6.52
CA GLN A 66 12.00 7.70 -6.93
C GLN A 66 11.13 6.48 -6.61
N GLY A 67 9.81 6.60 -6.80
CA GLY A 67 8.88 5.48 -6.69
C GLY A 67 8.21 5.30 -5.33
N GLY A 68 8.20 6.34 -4.49
CA GLY A 68 7.45 6.36 -3.23
C GLY A 68 7.14 7.77 -2.75
N LEU A 69 6.28 7.84 -1.73
CA LEU A 69 5.82 9.06 -1.09
C LEU A 69 6.14 8.98 0.40
N LEU A 70 6.45 10.14 0.99
CA LEU A 70 6.79 10.30 2.40
C LEU A 70 7.99 9.42 2.82
N PRO A 71 9.22 9.90 2.59
CA PRO A 71 10.45 9.23 3.02
C PRO A 71 10.44 8.93 4.52
N ILE A 72 10.95 7.76 4.91
CA ILE A 72 11.02 7.35 6.33
C ILE A 72 11.83 8.35 7.15
N VAL A 73 12.91 8.90 6.57
CA VAL A 73 13.78 9.90 7.21
C VAL A 73 13.10 11.23 7.51
N GLU A 74 11.93 11.51 6.93
CA GLU A 74 11.14 12.71 7.27
C GLU A 74 10.25 12.49 8.49
N ILE A 75 9.98 11.24 8.88
CA ILE A 75 9.13 10.89 10.03
C ILE A 75 9.96 10.51 11.26
N TYR A 76 11.10 9.87 11.04
CA TYR A 76 11.97 9.38 12.11
C TYR A 76 13.31 10.09 12.07
N THR A 77 13.78 10.49 13.25
CA THR A 77 15.11 11.05 13.41
C THR A 77 16.18 10.02 13.05
N HIS A 78 17.37 10.50 12.66
CA HIS A 78 18.52 9.64 12.40
C HIS A 78 18.82 8.70 13.58
N LYS A 79 18.76 9.23 14.81
CA LYS A 79 18.94 8.44 16.03
C LYS A 79 17.89 7.32 16.16
N GLU A 80 16.61 7.62 15.96
CA GLU A 80 15.52 6.63 15.99
C GLU A 80 15.71 5.50 14.97
N ILE A 81 16.12 5.83 13.74
CA ILE A 81 16.32 4.86 12.65
C ILE A 81 17.51 3.92 12.93
N PHE A 82 18.58 4.45 13.52
CA PHE A 82 19.80 3.68 13.77
C PHE A 82 19.82 2.95 15.12
N LEU A 83 18.95 3.35 16.05
CA LEU A 83 18.71 2.59 17.28
C LEU A 83 18.21 1.18 16.95
N ASN A 84 18.64 0.19 17.73
CA ASN A 84 18.10 -1.17 17.71
C ASN A 84 18.17 -1.92 16.35
N GLY A 85 19.03 -1.48 15.42
CA GLY A 85 19.25 -2.17 14.13
C GLY A 85 18.09 -2.04 13.13
N ILE A 86 17.19 -1.07 13.32
CA ILE A 86 16.02 -0.83 12.46
C ILE A 86 16.47 -0.49 11.03
N SER A 87 17.49 0.36 10.89
CA SER A 87 18.07 0.77 9.60
C SER A 87 18.50 -0.42 8.74
N LYS A 88 19.17 -1.42 9.32
CA LYS A 88 19.60 -2.65 8.63
C LYS A 88 18.39 -3.42 8.09
N GLY A 89 17.32 -3.51 8.87
CA GLY A 89 16.09 -4.18 8.47
C GLY A 89 15.39 -3.50 7.30
N LEU A 90 15.30 -2.16 7.33
CA LEU A 90 14.69 -1.38 6.24
C LEU A 90 15.54 -1.42 4.97
N LYS A 91 16.85 -1.22 5.09
CA LYS A 91 17.81 -1.26 3.97
C LYS A 91 17.78 -2.62 3.28
N GLY A 92 17.88 -3.70 4.05
CA GLY A 92 17.85 -5.07 3.51
C GLY A 92 16.52 -5.45 2.84
N LYS A 93 15.47 -4.65 3.02
CA LYS A 93 14.15 -4.83 2.40
C LYS A 93 13.81 -3.75 1.37
N ASN A 94 14.75 -2.86 1.05
CA ASN A 94 14.55 -1.71 0.15
C ASN A 94 13.34 -0.84 0.50
N VAL A 95 13.12 -0.64 1.81
CA VAL A 95 12.05 0.22 2.32
C VAL A 95 12.63 1.60 2.64
N TYR A 96 12.30 2.58 1.82
CA TYR A 96 12.72 3.99 1.94
C TYR A 96 11.55 4.94 2.18
N PHE A 97 10.33 4.53 1.81
CA PHE A 97 9.13 5.35 1.85
C PHE A 97 8.02 4.66 2.65
N VAL A 98 7.24 5.45 3.38
CA VAL A 98 6.08 4.92 4.12
C VAL A 98 4.99 4.45 3.17
N SER A 99 4.86 5.06 1.99
CA SER A 99 3.90 4.63 0.97
C SER A 99 4.06 3.16 0.54
N GLN A 100 5.26 2.58 0.68
CA GLN A 100 5.53 1.17 0.39
C GLN A 100 4.88 0.22 1.40
N LEU A 101 4.53 0.71 2.59
CA LEU A 101 3.95 -0.05 3.70
C LEU A 101 2.45 0.20 3.88
N MET A 102 1.89 1.15 3.14
CA MET A 102 0.48 1.56 3.23
C MET A 102 -0.39 0.85 2.22
N SER A 103 -1.70 0.86 2.47
CA SER A 103 -2.70 0.44 1.51
C SER A 103 -2.71 1.33 0.27
N SER A 104 -3.33 0.84 -0.81
CA SER A 104 -3.44 1.59 -2.08
C SER A 104 -4.03 2.98 -1.90
N ASP A 105 -4.99 3.13 -1.00
CA ASP A 105 -5.67 4.39 -0.70
C ASP A 105 -4.80 5.36 0.13
N GLY A 106 -3.67 4.91 0.67
CA GLY A 106 -2.81 5.72 1.53
C GLY A 106 -3.38 5.99 2.92
N ILE A 107 -4.43 5.28 3.36
CA ILE A 107 -5.12 5.57 4.63
C ILE A 107 -4.74 4.60 5.75
N ARG A 108 -4.35 3.37 5.41
CA ARG A 108 -4.11 2.30 6.39
C ARG A 108 -2.73 1.67 6.22
N LEU A 109 -2.11 1.24 7.32
CA LEU A 109 -0.89 0.45 7.25
C LEU A 109 -1.23 -1.01 6.90
N GLN A 110 -0.50 -1.60 5.96
CA GLN A 110 -0.73 -3.00 5.57
C GLN A 110 -0.46 -3.97 6.73
N ARG A 111 -0.99 -5.20 6.62
CA ARG A 111 -0.53 -6.28 7.52
C ARG A 111 0.87 -6.68 7.11
N TYR A 112 1.70 -7.05 8.09
CA TYR A 112 3.05 -7.53 7.80
C TYR A 112 3.02 -8.66 6.75
N LYS A 113 2.11 -9.62 6.88
CA LYS A 113 1.95 -10.74 5.93
C LYS A 113 1.51 -10.35 4.51
N ASP A 114 0.96 -9.15 4.32
CA ASP A 114 0.50 -8.67 3.01
C ASP A 114 1.62 -7.93 2.26
N LEU A 115 2.68 -7.47 2.95
CA LEU A 115 3.79 -6.75 2.33
C LEU A 115 4.48 -7.58 1.23
N LYS A 116 4.46 -8.91 1.34
CA LYS A 116 5.03 -9.81 0.33
C LYS A 116 4.48 -9.58 -1.08
N TYR A 117 3.23 -9.11 -1.21
CA TYR A 117 2.58 -8.89 -2.50
C TYR A 117 3.05 -7.60 -3.19
N ARG A 118 3.51 -6.59 -2.43
CA ARG A 118 3.94 -5.29 -2.98
C ARG A 118 5.45 -5.10 -3.00
N THR A 119 6.11 -5.43 -1.89
CA THR A 119 7.51 -5.05 -1.66
C THR A 119 8.48 -6.22 -1.79
N LYS A 120 7.98 -7.40 -2.23
CA LYS A 120 8.74 -8.67 -2.29
C LYS A 120 9.43 -9.01 -0.97
N ILE A 121 8.96 -8.45 0.15
CA ILE A 121 9.48 -8.71 1.48
C ILE A 121 9.07 -10.13 1.86
N ASN A 122 10.02 -10.99 2.22
CA ASN A 122 9.69 -12.24 2.89
C ASN A 122 9.13 -11.92 4.29
N THR A 123 7.85 -12.25 4.49
CA THR A 123 7.07 -11.98 5.69
C THR A 123 6.78 -13.24 6.51
N GLN A 124 7.47 -14.35 6.21
CA GLN A 124 7.31 -15.62 6.93
C GLN A 124 7.90 -15.51 8.35
N GLY A 125 7.22 -16.15 9.30
CA GLY A 125 7.66 -16.22 10.70
C GLY A 125 7.33 -14.96 11.51
N ARG A 126 8.21 -14.63 12.46
CA ARG A 126 7.97 -13.56 13.44
C ARG A 126 7.98 -12.18 12.77
N ILE A 127 7.01 -11.34 13.14
CA ILE A 127 6.97 -9.93 12.71
C ILE A 127 8.27 -9.24 13.11
N SER A 128 8.98 -8.68 12.13
CA SER A 128 10.25 -8.00 12.34
C SER A 128 10.13 -6.77 13.23
N ARG A 129 11.19 -6.49 13.99
CA ARG A 129 11.26 -5.36 14.93
C ARG A 129 11.09 -4.01 14.24
N TRP A 130 11.68 -3.83 13.05
CA TRP A 130 11.54 -2.60 12.26
C TRP A 130 10.07 -2.29 11.93
N PHE A 131 9.28 -3.30 11.58
CA PHE A 131 7.88 -3.09 11.23
C PHE A 131 7.06 -2.72 12.46
N LYS A 132 7.34 -3.34 13.61
CA LYS A 132 6.71 -2.97 14.89
C LYS A 132 7.03 -1.54 15.28
N PHE A 133 8.29 -1.14 15.12
CA PHE A 133 8.75 0.22 15.39
C PHE A 133 8.08 1.25 14.47
N ILE A 134 7.92 0.92 13.18
CA ILE A 134 7.19 1.82 12.28
C ILE A 134 5.73 1.96 12.72
N LYS A 135 5.08 0.83 13.03
CA LYS A 135 3.68 0.76 13.46
C LYS A 135 3.37 1.69 14.63
N THR A 136 4.25 1.80 15.63
CA THR A 136 4.00 2.59 16.85
C THR A 136 3.99 4.09 16.63
N LYS A 137 4.69 4.60 15.60
CA LYS A 137 4.69 6.04 15.29
C LYS A 137 3.51 6.42 14.40
N LEU A 138 3.23 5.57 13.39
CA LEU A 138 2.24 5.84 12.34
C LEU A 138 0.79 5.64 12.79
N ILE A 139 0.52 4.81 13.80
CA ILE A 139 -0.83 4.46 14.23
C ILE A 139 -1.04 4.87 15.70
N GLU A 140 -2.17 5.51 15.99
CA GLU A 140 -2.61 5.93 17.33
C GLU A 140 -2.85 4.73 18.27
N ASP A 141 -3.79 3.86 17.90
CA ASP A 141 -4.15 2.65 18.63
C ASP A 141 -4.01 1.42 17.71
N PRO A 142 -2.82 0.78 17.73
CA PRO A 142 -2.52 -0.37 16.88
C PRO A 142 -3.35 -1.63 17.15
N LEU A 143 -4.10 -1.68 18.26
CA LEU A 143 -4.97 -2.80 18.64
C LEU A 143 -6.40 -2.58 18.12
N LYS A 144 -6.88 -1.33 18.09
CA LYS A 144 -8.21 -1.00 17.57
C LYS A 144 -8.23 -0.71 16.08
N SER A 145 -7.14 -0.21 15.49
CA SER A 145 -7.13 0.25 14.10
C SER A 145 -5.78 0.10 13.42
N LYS A 146 -5.81 0.06 12.08
CA LYS A 146 -4.63 0.25 11.21
C LYS A 146 -4.63 1.60 10.50
N LYS A 147 -5.60 2.46 10.79
CA LYS A 147 -5.67 3.80 10.22
C LYS A 147 -4.42 4.57 10.64
N VAL A 148 -3.72 5.11 9.64
CA VAL A 148 -2.55 5.95 9.86
C VAL A 148 -3.00 7.31 10.37
N LYS A 149 -2.21 7.94 11.24
CA LYS A 149 -2.47 9.32 11.72
C LYS A 149 -2.61 10.27 10.54
N THR A 150 -3.50 11.25 10.66
CA THR A 150 -3.85 12.18 9.58
C THR A 150 -2.63 12.85 8.97
N ASP A 151 -1.65 13.24 9.79
CA ASP A 151 -0.40 13.89 9.36
C ASP A 151 0.47 13.04 8.42
N TYR A 152 0.27 11.71 8.43
CA TYR A 152 1.02 10.77 7.59
C TYR A 152 0.11 10.03 6.59
N GLN A 153 -1.17 10.37 6.50
CA GLN A 153 -2.05 9.82 5.49
C GLN A 153 -1.61 10.32 4.12
N LEU A 154 -1.62 9.41 3.15
CA LEU A 154 -1.33 9.70 1.77
C LEU A 154 -2.65 9.66 0.99
N GLY A 155 -2.71 10.41 -0.10
CA GLY A 155 -3.76 10.21 -1.10
C GLY A 155 -3.57 8.88 -1.85
N TYR A 156 -4.44 8.63 -2.83
CA TYR A 156 -4.36 7.43 -3.66
C TYR A 156 -2.96 7.20 -4.22
N ASN A 157 -2.39 6.06 -3.84
CA ASN A 157 -1.06 5.65 -4.23
C ASN A 157 -1.17 4.91 -5.58
N ILE A 158 -1.16 5.68 -6.67
CA ILE A 158 -1.44 5.24 -8.06
C ILE A 158 -0.50 4.13 -8.55
N TYR A 159 0.58 3.81 -7.83
CA TYR A 159 1.47 2.69 -8.16
C TYR A 159 0.79 1.30 -8.07
N SER A 160 -0.48 1.20 -7.67
CA SER A 160 -1.16 -0.10 -7.52
C SER A 160 -1.89 -0.58 -8.78
N VAL A 161 -1.25 -1.55 -9.43
CA VAL A 161 -1.89 -2.69 -10.10
C VAL A 161 -2.73 -2.36 -11.35
N ASN A 162 -2.02 -2.03 -12.43
CA ASN A 162 -2.59 -2.05 -13.78
C ASN A 162 -2.48 -3.45 -14.39
N THR A 163 -3.00 -4.48 -13.72
CA THR A 163 -3.17 -5.80 -14.34
C THR A 163 -4.59 -5.91 -14.85
N LYS A 164 -4.71 -6.05 -16.18
CA LYS A 164 -5.93 -6.59 -16.79
C LYS A 164 -6.14 -7.99 -16.18
N ILE A 165 -7.37 -8.26 -15.75
CA ILE A 165 -7.70 -9.60 -15.29
C ILE A 165 -8.01 -10.43 -16.52
N ASP A 166 -7.04 -11.22 -16.95
CA ASP A 166 -7.27 -12.24 -17.94
C ASP A 166 -7.86 -13.49 -17.25
N ASN A 167 -8.75 -14.21 -17.95
CA ASN A 167 -9.26 -15.52 -17.53
C ASN A 167 -10.10 -15.55 -16.23
N LEU A 168 -11.10 -14.65 -16.10
CA LEU A 168 -12.10 -14.75 -15.04
C LEU A 168 -12.93 -16.04 -15.16
N LYS A 169 -12.88 -16.88 -14.13
CA LYS A 169 -13.63 -18.13 -14.02
C LYS A 169 -14.76 -17.99 -13.02
N ILE A 170 -15.78 -18.84 -13.17
CA ILE A 170 -16.83 -19.02 -12.17
C ILE A 170 -16.19 -19.33 -10.81
N LYS A 171 -16.77 -18.81 -9.73
CA LYS A 171 -16.29 -18.89 -8.34
C LYS A 171 -15.03 -18.08 -8.01
N ASN A 172 -14.41 -17.38 -8.96
CA ASN A 172 -13.34 -16.44 -8.64
C ASN A 172 -13.85 -15.33 -7.72
N TRP A 173 -12.98 -14.84 -6.85
CA TRP A 173 -13.23 -13.67 -6.02
C TRP A 173 -12.67 -12.43 -6.70
N ILE A 174 -13.47 -11.37 -6.70
CA ILE A 174 -13.09 -10.08 -7.28
C ILE A 174 -13.56 -8.94 -6.40
N THR A 175 -12.79 -7.84 -6.42
CA THR A 175 -13.24 -6.54 -5.96
C THR A 175 -13.44 -5.61 -7.15
N THR A 176 -14.41 -4.71 -7.07
CA THR A 176 -14.66 -3.68 -8.10
C THR A 176 -15.20 -2.42 -7.44
N PHE A 177 -15.10 -1.29 -8.11
CA PHE A 177 -15.87 -0.10 -7.75
C PHE A 177 -17.31 -0.21 -8.28
N HIS A 178 -18.30 0.06 -7.42
CA HIS A 178 -19.72 0.03 -7.78
C HIS A 178 -20.27 1.44 -7.96
N ASN A 179 -20.38 1.90 -9.21
CA ASN A 179 -20.69 3.29 -9.55
C ASN A 179 -21.97 3.83 -8.91
N GLN A 180 -23.04 3.02 -8.84
CA GLN A 180 -24.33 3.48 -8.32
C GLN A 180 -24.28 3.79 -6.81
N ILE A 181 -23.38 3.14 -6.07
CA ILE A 181 -23.24 3.30 -4.61
C ILE A 181 -22.03 4.18 -4.29
N GLY A 182 -21.15 4.39 -5.27
CA GLY A 182 -19.90 5.15 -5.08
C GLY A 182 -18.94 4.47 -4.12
N LYS A 183 -18.96 3.13 -4.01
CA LYS A 183 -18.11 2.38 -3.07
C LYS A 183 -17.52 1.13 -3.73
N PRO A 184 -16.30 0.72 -3.34
CA PRO A 184 -15.75 -0.57 -3.71
C PRO A 184 -16.52 -1.70 -3.00
N ILE A 185 -16.73 -2.81 -3.71
CA ILE A 185 -17.41 -4.00 -3.23
C ILE A 185 -16.57 -5.25 -3.52
N ILE A 186 -16.81 -6.32 -2.77
CA ILE A 186 -16.22 -7.65 -3.02
C ILE A 186 -17.31 -8.65 -3.38
N GLY A 187 -17.02 -9.49 -4.37
CA GLY A 187 -17.99 -10.48 -4.82
C GLY A 187 -17.36 -11.73 -5.39
N ARG A 188 -18.21 -12.75 -5.47
CA ARG A 188 -17.87 -14.03 -6.06
C ARG A 188 -18.58 -14.18 -7.40
N VAL A 189 -17.80 -14.50 -8.44
CA VAL A 189 -18.31 -14.66 -9.80
C VAL A 189 -19.31 -15.81 -9.87
N LEU A 190 -20.52 -15.52 -10.34
CA LEU A 190 -21.59 -16.52 -10.51
C LEU A 190 -21.54 -17.18 -11.89
N ASN A 191 -21.38 -16.36 -12.93
CA ASN A 191 -21.48 -16.81 -14.32
C ASN A 191 -20.20 -16.46 -15.09
N LYS A 192 -19.98 -17.14 -16.22
CA LYS A 192 -18.94 -16.72 -17.16
C LYS A 192 -19.24 -15.27 -17.60
N PRO A 193 -18.20 -14.41 -17.70
CA PRO A 193 -18.38 -13.06 -18.20
C PRO A 193 -19.00 -13.10 -19.61
N LYS A 194 -19.95 -12.20 -19.86
CA LYS A 194 -20.55 -11.97 -21.17
C LYS A 194 -20.17 -10.56 -21.59
N GLU A 195 -19.47 -10.44 -22.71
CA GLU A 195 -18.91 -9.16 -23.15
C GLU A 195 -18.07 -8.54 -22.02
N ASP A 196 -18.34 -7.29 -21.65
CA ASP A 196 -17.65 -6.55 -20.60
C ASP A 196 -18.33 -6.60 -19.23
N LYS A 197 -19.40 -7.40 -19.08
CA LYS A 197 -20.18 -7.51 -17.84
C LYS A 197 -20.03 -8.87 -17.19
N ILE A 198 -19.97 -8.86 -15.87
CA ILE A 198 -19.91 -10.06 -15.05
C ILE A 198 -20.90 -9.98 -13.90
N ARG A 199 -21.59 -11.09 -13.65
CA ARG A 199 -22.53 -11.23 -12.55
C ARG A 199 -21.81 -11.77 -11.32
N ILE A 200 -21.90 -11.04 -10.22
CA ILE A 200 -21.33 -11.43 -8.94
C ILE A 200 -22.41 -11.59 -7.88
N GLU A 201 -22.16 -12.51 -6.95
CA GLU A 201 -22.79 -12.48 -5.63
C GLU A 201 -21.96 -11.56 -4.75
N HIS A 202 -22.60 -10.64 -4.02
CA HIS A 202 -21.96 -9.70 -3.11
C HIS A 202 -21.70 -10.33 -1.74
N TRP A 203 -20.50 -10.11 -1.23
CA TRP A 203 -20.02 -10.63 0.04
C TRP A 203 -19.49 -9.48 0.89
N ILE A 204 -19.53 -9.64 2.21
CA ILE A 204 -19.05 -8.62 3.15
C ILE A 204 -18.03 -9.23 4.10
N GLN A 205 -17.19 -8.39 4.69
CA GLN A 205 -16.32 -8.84 5.78
C GLN A 205 -17.17 -9.28 6.96
N ASP A 206 -16.85 -10.45 7.52
CA ASP A 206 -17.38 -10.88 8.79
C ASP A 206 -16.63 -10.15 9.92
N LEU A 207 -17.40 -9.46 10.76
CA LEU A 207 -16.88 -8.70 11.89
C LEU A 207 -17.33 -9.42 13.14
N GLU A 208 -16.37 -9.93 13.90
CA GLU A 208 -16.62 -10.60 15.18
C GLU A 208 -16.82 -9.58 16.31
N ASN A 209 -16.17 -8.42 16.19
CA ASN A 209 -16.21 -7.38 17.21
C ASN A 209 -16.37 -5.99 16.57
N ASP A 210 -17.52 -5.38 16.78
CA ASP A 210 -17.85 -4.06 16.24
C ASP A 210 -17.10 -2.90 16.94
N GLN A 211 -16.43 -3.16 18.06
CA GLN A 211 -15.62 -2.17 18.80
C GLN A 211 -14.23 -1.95 18.19
N ILE A 212 -13.81 -2.80 17.25
CA ILE A 212 -12.50 -2.70 16.59
C ILE A 212 -12.65 -2.58 15.08
N SER A 213 -11.75 -1.83 14.46
CA SER A 213 -11.78 -1.60 13.02
C SER A 213 -11.75 -2.91 12.23
N PRO A 214 -12.50 -3.04 11.13
CA PRO A 214 -12.38 -4.17 10.20
C PRO A 214 -10.93 -4.45 9.74
N SER A 215 -10.07 -3.41 9.77
CA SER A 215 -8.67 -3.51 9.38
C SER A 215 -7.80 -4.35 10.33
N VAL A 216 -8.16 -4.47 11.61
CA VAL A 216 -7.43 -5.31 12.58
C VAL A 216 -7.99 -6.73 12.67
N GLN A 217 -9.20 -6.95 12.17
CA GLN A 217 -9.89 -8.24 12.18
C GLN A 217 -9.40 -9.17 11.05
N LEU A 218 -9.73 -10.45 11.16
CA LEU A 218 -9.42 -11.42 10.12
C LEU A 218 -10.18 -11.09 8.82
N PRO A 219 -9.59 -11.38 7.65
CA PRO A 219 -10.20 -11.05 6.36
C PRO A 219 -11.20 -12.14 5.96
N ILE A 220 -12.14 -12.44 6.85
CA ILE A 220 -13.16 -13.47 6.65
C ILE A 220 -14.32 -12.84 5.89
N LEU A 221 -14.84 -13.54 4.89
CA LEU A 221 -15.95 -13.15 4.05
C LEU A 221 -17.17 -14.00 4.40
N LYS A 222 -18.31 -13.34 4.58
CA LYS A 222 -19.62 -13.94 4.73
C LYS A 222 -20.61 -13.41 3.69
N LYS A 223 -21.67 -14.18 3.43
CA LYS A 223 -22.72 -13.78 2.50
C LYS A 223 -23.37 -12.49 2.95
N CYS A 224 -23.57 -11.56 2.03
CA CYS A 224 -24.37 -10.37 2.30
C CYS A 224 -25.84 -10.75 2.45
N GLY A 225 -26.47 -10.38 3.58
CA GLY A 225 -27.90 -10.62 3.84
C GLY A 225 -28.87 -9.78 3.00
N GLY A 226 -28.34 -8.84 2.21
CA GLY A 226 -29.10 -7.87 1.43
C GLY A 226 -28.61 -6.45 1.72
N CYS A 227 -28.29 -5.70 0.68
CA CYS A 227 -27.90 -4.29 0.76
C CYS A 227 -28.21 -3.58 -0.56
N GLU A 228 -27.89 -2.30 -0.63
CA GLU A 228 -28.10 -1.42 -1.78
C GLU A 228 -27.40 -1.90 -3.06
N VAL A 229 -26.40 -2.78 -2.96
CA VAL A 229 -25.71 -3.43 -4.11
C VAL A 229 -26.67 -4.31 -4.92
N LYS A 230 -27.78 -4.74 -4.32
CA LYS A 230 -28.71 -5.67 -4.94
C LYS A 230 -29.38 -5.03 -6.16
N THR A 231 -29.01 -5.48 -7.36
CA THR A 231 -29.77 -5.18 -8.57
C THR A 231 -31.07 -6.00 -8.57
N ASN A 232 -32.22 -5.33 -8.64
CA ASN A 232 -33.55 -5.95 -8.60
C ASN A 232 -33.85 -6.79 -9.85
N GLN A 233 -33.36 -8.04 -9.93
CA GLN A 233 -33.80 -9.08 -10.88
C GLN A 233 -33.46 -10.45 -10.25
N ILE A 234 -34.32 -11.47 -10.03
CA ILE A 234 -35.70 -11.84 -10.34
C ILE A 234 -36.23 -12.55 -9.08
N ARG A 235 -37.45 -12.26 -8.63
CA ARG A 235 -38.15 -13.12 -7.65
C ARG A 235 -38.41 -14.47 -8.35
N ASN A 236 -37.59 -15.48 -8.11
CA ASN A 236 -38.02 -16.85 -8.35
C ASN A 236 -39.14 -17.14 -7.34
N LYS A 237 -40.40 -17.08 -7.79
CA LYS A 237 -41.62 -17.40 -7.03
C LYS A 237 -41.69 -18.85 -6.53
N ARG A 238 -40.62 -19.65 -6.64
CA ARG A 238 -40.67 -21.12 -6.45
C ARG A 238 -39.53 -21.76 -5.65
N SER A 239 -38.80 -21.01 -4.82
CA SER A 239 -37.85 -21.69 -3.93
C SER A 239 -37.59 -20.93 -2.63
N ASN A 240 -37.60 -21.65 -1.51
CA ASN A 240 -37.16 -21.22 -0.17
C ASN A 240 -35.66 -20.86 -0.11
N THR A 241 -35.08 -20.37 -1.20
CA THR A 241 -33.64 -20.08 -1.30
C THR A 241 -33.37 -18.72 -0.68
N LYS A 242 -32.47 -18.70 0.32
CA LYS A 242 -31.89 -17.49 0.93
C LYS A 242 -31.69 -16.38 -0.13
N VAL A 243 -32.22 -15.20 0.16
CA VAL A 243 -32.09 -14.01 -0.71
C VAL A 243 -30.62 -13.76 -1.02
N ARG A 244 -30.25 -13.83 -2.31
CA ARG A 244 -28.89 -13.54 -2.76
C ARG A 244 -28.76 -12.05 -3.10
N CYS A 245 -27.72 -11.40 -2.58
CA CYS A 245 -27.34 -10.05 -3.00
C CYS A 245 -26.49 -10.18 -4.26
N ILE A 246 -27.02 -9.79 -5.42
CA ILE A 246 -26.39 -9.98 -6.73
C ILE A 246 -26.23 -8.62 -7.39
N ALA A 247 -25.12 -8.43 -8.10
CA ALA A 247 -24.87 -7.26 -8.93
C ALA A 247 -24.25 -7.67 -10.27
N ASP A 248 -24.59 -6.91 -11.32
CA ASP A 248 -23.94 -6.97 -12.63
C ASP A 248 -22.93 -5.81 -12.71
N ILE A 249 -21.64 -6.11 -12.92
CA ILE A 249 -20.54 -5.15 -12.85
C ILE A 249 -19.66 -5.21 -14.11
N SER A 250 -18.92 -4.13 -14.38
CA SER A 250 -17.94 -4.10 -15.47
C SER A 250 -16.65 -4.82 -15.09
N ILE A 251 -16.13 -5.65 -16.01
CA ILE A 251 -14.89 -6.41 -15.83
C ILE A 251 -13.67 -5.49 -15.74
N GLU A 252 -13.72 -4.33 -16.39
CA GLU A 252 -12.56 -3.46 -16.59
C GLU A 252 -11.94 -3.00 -15.26
N ASN A 253 -12.79 -2.67 -14.29
CA ASN A 253 -12.39 -2.16 -12.97
C ASN A 253 -12.21 -3.25 -11.92
N CYS A 254 -12.30 -4.52 -12.30
CA CYS A 254 -12.16 -5.61 -11.37
C CYS A 254 -10.70 -5.80 -10.96
N VAL A 255 -10.49 -6.21 -9.71
CA VAL A 255 -9.23 -6.69 -9.15
C VAL A 255 -9.46 -8.09 -8.61
N LYS A 256 -8.57 -9.04 -8.94
CA LYS A 256 -8.71 -10.44 -8.51
C LYS A 256 -8.25 -10.58 -7.07
N VAL A 257 -9.04 -11.30 -6.28
CA VAL A 257 -8.72 -11.68 -4.89
C VAL A 257 -8.63 -13.20 -4.83
N ASN A 258 -7.74 -13.76 -4.02
CA ASN A 258 -7.81 -15.18 -3.71
C ASN A 258 -8.43 -15.36 -2.33
N ALA A 259 -9.38 -16.27 -2.21
CA ALA A 259 -9.95 -16.64 -0.93
C ALA A 259 -10.25 -18.14 -0.90
N ASN A 260 -9.95 -18.75 0.24
CA ASN A 260 -10.10 -20.18 0.47
C ASN A 260 -11.33 -20.43 1.34
N SER A 261 -12.07 -21.50 1.04
CA SER A 261 -13.20 -21.92 1.88
C SER A 261 -12.71 -22.31 3.25
N ILE A 262 -13.48 -21.94 4.26
CA ILE A 262 -13.34 -22.42 5.63
C ILE A 262 -14.58 -23.29 5.91
N GLN A 263 -15.33 -23.01 6.99
CA GLN A 263 -16.56 -23.70 7.39
C GLN A 263 -17.76 -22.78 7.27
N ASN A 264 -18.97 -23.35 7.24
CA ASN A 264 -20.24 -22.62 7.31
C ASN A 264 -20.39 -21.51 6.26
N ASP A 265 -20.04 -21.76 5.00
CA ASP A 265 -20.05 -20.76 3.92
C ASP A 265 -19.13 -19.54 4.16
N HIS A 266 -18.13 -19.63 5.05
CA HIS A 266 -17.14 -18.56 5.24
C HIS A 266 -15.89 -18.81 4.38
N TYR A 267 -15.26 -17.71 3.95
CA TYR A 267 -14.02 -17.74 3.17
C TYR A 267 -12.99 -16.81 3.78
N ILE A 268 -11.72 -17.21 3.79
CA ILE A 268 -10.62 -16.34 4.22
C ILE A 268 -9.87 -15.81 3.02
N ALA A 269 -9.80 -14.48 2.88
CA ALA A 269 -9.01 -13.85 1.83
C ALA A 269 -7.51 -13.87 2.15
N ASP A 270 -6.69 -14.02 1.11
CA ASP A 270 -5.23 -14.07 1.19
C ASP A 270 -4.59 -12.72 1.55
N MET A 271 -5.28 -11.63 1.22
CA MET A 271 -4.94 -10.23 1.55
C MET A 271 -5.98 -9.59 2.46
N ALA A 272 -5.71 -8.39 2.96
CA ALA A 272 -6.67 -7.67 3.78
C ALA A 272 -7.81 -7.15 2.91
N ILE A 273 -9.05 -7.22 3.41
CA ILE A 273 -10.23 -6.78 2.64
C ILE A 273 -10.15 -5.28 2.32
N TYR A 274 -9.71 -4.44 3.27
CA TYR A 274 -9.51 -3.01 3.01
C TYR A 274 -8.50 -2.73 1.89
N GLU A 275 -7.46 -3.55 1.73
CA GLU A 275 -6.48 -3.39 0.67
C GLU A 275 -7.07 -3.80 -0.68
N ALA A 276 -7.81 -4.92 -0.73
CA ALA A 276 -8.48 -5.37 -1.95
C ALA A 276 -9.52 -4.34 -2.45
N LEU A 277 -10.26 -3.72 -1.53
CA LEU A 277 -11.21 -2.65 -1.83
C LEU A 277 -10.49 -1.37 -2.29
N ALA A 278 -9.40 -0.98 -1.59
CA ALA A 278 -8.60 0.17 -1.97
C ALA A 278 -7.96 0.01 -3.36
N GLN A 279 -7.54 -1.20 -3.75
CA GLN A 279 -7.02 -1.46 -5.10
C GLN A 279 -8.10 -1.24 -6.17
N ALA A 280 -9.33 -1.71 -5.94
CA ALA A 280 -10.44 -1.50 -6.86
C ALA A 280 -10.81 -0.01 -7.01
N GLU A 281 -10.78 0.72 -5.89
CA GLU A 281 -11.02 2.18 -5.87
C GLU A 281 -9.92 2.95 -6.61
N CYS A 282 -8.65 2.64 -6.36
CA CYS A 282 -7.52 3.25 -7.07
C CYS A 282 -7.57 2.96 -8.58
N LYS A 283 -7.95 1.73 -8.96
CA LYS A 283 -8.07 1.35 -10.38
C LYS A 283 -9.17 2.15 -11.07
N TYR A 284 -10.28 2.40 -10.39
CA TYR A 284 -11.38 3.22 -10.90
C TYR A 284 -10.96 4.69 -11.10
N TYR A 285 -10.46 5.36 -10.06
CA TYR A 285 -10.07 6.78 -10.15
C TYR A 285 -8.80 7.02 -10.96
N GLY A 286 -7.86 6.08 -10.95
CA GLY A 286 -6.67 6.12 -11.81
C GLY A 286 -7.03 6.17 -13.29
N LYS A 287 -8.10 5.48 -13.70
CA LYS A 287 -8.61 5.55 -15.07
C LYS A 287 -9.27 6.90 -15.37
N THR A 288 -10.09 7.42 -14.46
CA THR A 288 -10.76 8.73 -14.65
C THR A 288 -9.74 9.84 -14.86
N SER A 289 -8.70 9.90 -14.02
CA SER A 289 -7.62 10.90 -14.17
C SER A 289 -6.79 10.75 -15.45
N MET A 290 -6.57 9.52 -15.95
CA MET A 290 -5.94 9.31 -17.26
C MET A 290 -6.84 9.74 -18.42
N ASN A 291 -8.14 9.46 -18.35
CA ASN A 291 -9.10 9.85 -19.37
C ASN A 291 -9.26 11.38 -19.46
N GLU A 292 -9.30 12.09 -18.33
CA GLU A 292 -9.30 13.55 -18.27
C GLU A 292 -8.04 14.14 -18.93
N ARG A 293 -6.85 13.60 -18.63
CA ARG A 293 -5.58 14.01 -19.27
C ARG A 293 -5.52 13.72 -20.77
N ILE A 294 -6.20 12.67 -21.25
CA ILE A 294 -6.27 12.35 -22.69
C ILE A 294 -7.21 13.32 -23.42
N ILE A 295 -8.30 13.76 -22.76
CA ILE A 295 -9.22 14.75 -23.31
C ILE A 295 -8.54 16.13 -23.42
N GLU A 296 -7.81 16.56 -22.39
CA GLU A 296 -7.03 17.81 -22.43
C GLU A 296 -5.98 17.82 -23.54
N LYS A 297 -5.29 16.68 -23.77
CA LYS A 297 -4.30 16.56 -24.86
C LYS A 297 -4.89 16.48 -26.27
N LYS A 298 -6.19 16.26 -26.42
CA LYS A 298 -6.89 16.27 -27.72
C LYS A 298 -7.50 17.63 -28.05
N LEU A 299 -7.51 18.56 -27.10
CA LEU A 299 -8.07 19.91 -27.23
C LEU A 299 -6.99 20.99 -27.36
N ILE A 300 -5.73 20.59 -27.55
CA ILE A 300 -4.57 21.44 -27.89
C ILE A 300 -4.04 20.93 -29.24
#